data_AF-A0A812PHX7-F1
#
_entry.id   AF-A0A812PHX7-F1
#
_cell.length_a   1.000
_cell.length_b   1.000
_cell.length_c   1.000
_cell.angle_alpha   90.00
_cell.angle_beta   90.00
_cell.angle_gamma   90.00
#
_symmetry.space_group_name_H-M   'P 1'
#
loop_
_entity.id
_entity.type
_entity.pdbx_description
1 polymer ?
#
loop_
_entity_poly.entity_id
_entity_poly.type
_entity_poly.pdbx_seq_one_letter_code
_entity_poly.pdbx_strand_id
1 'polypeptide(L)'
;MRPPPPRISYSTTGAASPRIRFKAANWKKISSAAFEEEVIIDAEGGPLMLRRDGSTTFAYLTYVEAGYSGGSAHGFQKGWRYMTSTEQKVLVHMVAKRNRSTKELAGY
;
A
#
# COMPACT_ATOMS: atom_id res chain seq x y z
N MET A 1 3.38 18.00 -19.73
CA MET A 1 2.95 18.06 -18.32
C MET A 1 1.90 16.99 -18.07
N ARG A 2 2.00 16.17 -17.02
CA ARG A 2 0.92 15.23 -16.63
C ARG A 2 -0.05 15.97 -15.70
N PRO A 3 -1.37 15.76 -15.83
CA PRO A 3 -2.35 16.43 -14.97
C PRO A 3 -2.12 16.05 -13.49
N PRO A 4 -2.41 16.95 -12.55
CA PRO A 4 -2.35 16.63 -11.13
C PRO A 4 -3.29 15.46 -10.83
N PRO A 5 -2.88 14.51 -9.98
CA PRO A 5 -3.72 13.38 -9.62
C PRO A 5 -5.02 13.89 -8.96
N PRO A 6 -6.18 13.27 -9.26
CA PRO A 6 -7.42 13.62 -8.59
C PRO A 6 -7.27 13.38 -7.08
N ARG A 7 -7.76 14.33 -6.27
CA ARG A 7 -7.79 14.20 -4.82
C ARG A 7 -8.90 13.21 -4.47
N ILE A 8 -8.56 11.93 -4.39
CA ILE A 8 -9.50 10.88 -4.01
C ILE A 8 -9.63 10.92 -2.48
N SER A 9 -10.66 11.57 -1.96
CA SER A 9 -11.03 11.46 -0.54
C SER A 9 -11.82 10.18 -0.34
N TYR A 10 -11.19 9.15 0.24
CA TYR A 10 -11.92 8.00 0.74
C TYR A 10 -12.18 8.18 2.24
N SER A 11 -13.46 8.17 2.61
CA SER A 11 -13.89 8.10 4.00
C SER A 11 -13.46 6.76 4.57
N THR A 12 -12.66 6.79 5.64
CA THR A 12 -12.32 5.63 6.48
C THR A 12 -13.56 5.24 7.30
N THR A 13 -14.66 4.92 6.64
CA THR A 13 -15.86 4.38 7.30
C THR A 13 -15.69 2.87 7.33
N GLY A 14 -15.64 2.31 8.54
CA GLY A 14 -15.50 0.88 8.80
C GLY A 14 -16.68 0.08 8.25
N ALA A 15 -16.65 -0.22 6.96
CA ALA A 15 -17.58 -1.09 6.28
C ALA A 15 -16.84 -2.37 5.85
N ALA A 16 -17.49 -3.51 6.09
CA ALA A 16 -17.04 -4.87 5.81
C ALA A 16 -16.17 -4.96 4.56
N SER A 17 -14.99 -5.59 4.70
CA SER A 17 -14.02 -5.81 3.63
C SER A 17 -14.72 -6.24 2.34
N PRO A 18 -14.83 -5.36 1.32
CA PRO A 18 -15.33 -5.79 0.03
C PRO A 18 -14.37 -6.87 -0.45
N ARG A 19 -14.90 -8.03 -0.87
CA ARG A 19 -14.11 -9.04 -1.56
C ARG A 19 -13.45 -8.36 -2.75
N ILE A 20 -12.17 -8.02 -2.61
CA ILE A 20 -11.40 -7.33 -3.63
C ILE A 20 -11.37 -8.27 -4.85
N ARG A 21 -12.10 -7.90 -5.92
CA ARG A 21 -12.01 -8.62 -7.20
C ARG A 21 -10.69 -8.26 -7.85
N PHE A 22 -9.73 -9.18 -7.81
CA PHE A 22 -8.46 -9.08 -8.50
C PHE A 22 -8.69 -9.18 -10.01
N LYS A 23 -8.14 -8.24 -10.79
CA LYS A 23 -8.22 -8.31 -12.26
C LYS A 23 -7.00 -9.01 -12.85
N ALA A 24 -5.82 -8.85 -12.25
CA ALA A 24 -4.61 -9.55 -12.63
C ALA A 24 -3.58 -9.46 -11.50
N ALA A 25 -3.30 -10.58 -10.85
CA ALA A 25 -2.28 -10.66 -9.80
C ALA A 25 -0.92 -10.99 -10.45
N ASN A 26 0.00 -10.04 -10.41
CA ASN A 26 1.40 -10.29 -10.71
C ASN A 26 2.15 -10.55 -9.40
N TRP A 27 2.97 -11.59 -9.38
CA TRP A 27 3.80 -11.92 -8.23
C TRP A 27 5.16 -11.25 -8.43
N LYS A 28 5.63 -10.52 -7.41
CA LYS A 28 6.96 -9.93 -7.43
C LYS A 28 7.69 -10.34 -6.16
N LYS A 29 8.66 -11.24 -6.32
CA LYS A 29 9.62 -11.56 -5.26
C LYS A 29 10.57 -10.37 -5.10
N ILE A 30 10.70 -9.88 -3.87
CA ILE A 30 11.61 -8.79 -3.54
C ILE A 30 12.69 -9.34 -2.64
N SER A 31 13.90 -9.43 -3.18
CA SER A 31 15.11 -9.71 -2.42
C SER A 31 15.78 -8.40 -2.03
N SER A 32 15.96 -8.20 -0.73
CA SER A 32 16.78 -7.17 -0.10
C SER A 32 17.99 -7.88 0.54
N ALA A 33 19.10 -7.18 0.73
CA ALA A 33 20.32 -7.75 1.31
C ALA A 33 20.09 -8.44 2.69
N ALA A 34 19.02 -8.10 3.39
CA ALA A 34 18.67 -8.66 4.70
C ALA A 34 17.45 -9.60 4.70
N PHE A 35 16.71 -9.74 3.59
CA PHE A 35 15.53 -10.62 3.52
C PHE A 35 14.98 -10.83 2.11
N GLU A 36 14.27 -11.92 1.93
CA GLU A 36 13.40 -12.16 0.78
C GLU A 36 11.94 -12.18 1.24
N GLU A 37 11.07 -11.44 0.56
CA GLU A 37 9.63 -11.46 0.81
C GLU A 37 8.88 -11.42 -0.53
N GLU A 38 7.82 -12.22 -0.63
CA GLU A 38 6.95 -12.23 -1.79
C GLU A 38 5.80 -11.23 -1.63
N VAL A 39 5.63 -10.36 -2.62
CA VAL A 39 4.56 -9.36 -2.64
C VAL A 39 3.70 -9.56 -3.88
N ILE A 40 2.40 -9.68 -3.66
CA ILE A 40 1.39 -9.71 -4.71
C ILE A 40 1.10 -8.27 -5.14
N ILE A 41 1.16 -8.01 -6.44
CA ILE A 41 0.91 -6.71 -7.03
C ILE A 41 -0.23 -6.83 -8.04
N ASP A 42 -1.33 -6.12 -7.79
CA ASP A 42 -2.39 -5.95 -8.78
C ASP A 42 -2.02 -4.81 -9.74
N ALA A 43 -2.29 -5.01 -11.04
CA ALA A 43 -1.93 -4.03 -12.07
C ALA A 43 -2.66 -2.67 -11.91
N GLU A 44 -3.87 -2.66 -11.34
CA GLU A 44 -4.65 -1.44 -11.13
C GLU A 44 -4.51 -0.90 -9.71
N GLY A 45 -4.62 -1.77 -8.71
CA GLY A 45 -4.66 -1.41 -7.29
C GLY A 45 -3.29 -1.27 -6.63
N GLY A 46 -2.26 -1.93 -7.15
CA GLY A 46 -0.91 -1.92 -6.58
C GLY A 46 -0.63 -3.07 -5.60
N PRO A 47 0.40 -2.93 -4.74
CA PRO A 47 0.84 -4.01 -3.86
C PRO A 47 -0.15 -4.29 -2.72
N LEU A 48 -0.31 -5.57 -2.40
CA LEU A 48 -1.16 -6.04 -1.31
C LEU A 48 -0.41 -6.11 0.02
N MET A 49 -0.97 -5.44 1.01
CA MET A 49 -0.51 -5.41 2.37
C MET A 49 -1.32 -6.37 3.24
N LEU A 50 -0.62 -7.23 3.98
CA LEU A 50 -1.17 -8.16 4.94
C LEU A 50 -1.52 -7.42 6.24
N ARG A 51 -2.76 -7.59 6.69
CA ARG A 51 -3.25 -7.12 7.99
C ARG A 51 -3.10 -8.20 9.05
N ARG A 52 -3.21 -7.81 10.32
CA ARG A 52 -3.08 -8.72 11.46
C ARG A 52 -4.16 -9.80 11.53
N ASP A 53 -5.32 -9.54 10.94
CA ASP A 53 -6.43 -10.49 10.83
C ASP A 53 -6.23 -11.52 9.69
N GLY A 54 -5.07 -11.49 9.02
CA GLY A 54 -4.78 -12.33 7.84
C GLY A 54 -5.41 -11.82 6.54
N SER A 55 -6.22 -10.77 6.59
CA SER A 55 -6.80 -10.18 5.38
C SER A 55 -5.77 -9.35 4.62
N THR A 56 -5.97 -9.18 3.31
CA THR A 56 -5.13 -8.35 2.45
C THR A 56 -5.87 -7.11 1.98
N THR A 57 -5.18 -5.98 1.93
CA THR A 57 -5.72 -4.71 1.43
C THR A 57 -4.71 -4.03 0.50
N PHE A 58 -5.16 -3.15 -0.40
CA PHE A 58 -4.23 -2.36 -1.21
C PHE A 58 -3.47 -1.36 -0.36
N ALA A 59 -2.17 -1.23 -0.62
CA ALA A 59 -1.36 -0.19 -0.01
C ALA A 59 -1.42 1.11 -0.82
N TYR A 60 -1.38 2.23 -0.11
CA TYR A 60 -1.36 3.57 -0.69
C TYR A 60 -0.17 4.34 -0.13
N LEU A 61 0.39 5.23 -0.94
CA LEU A 61 1.45 6.13 -0.48
C LEU A 61 0.77 7.39 0.07
N THR A 62 0.87 7.58 1.38
CA THR A 62 0.35 8.75 2.09
C THR A 62 1.48 9.76 2.27
N TYR A 63 1.32 10.95 1.71
CA TYR A 63 2.20 12.09 1.94
C TYR A 63 1.61 12.89 3.09
N VAL A 64 2.36 12.97 4.18
CA VAL A 64 1.99 13.77 5.34
C VAL A 64 2.92 14.98 5.34
N GLU A 65 2.33 16.17 5.37
CA GLU A 65 3.09 17.40 5.55
C GLU A 65 3.58 17.43 7.00
N ALA A 66 4.89 17.54 7.21
CA ALA A 66 5.46 17.59 8.54
C ALA A 66 5.14 18.96 9.17
N GLY A 67 4.09 19.02 9.99
CA GLY A 67 3.67 20.23 10.69
C GLY A 67 2.73 19.91 11.85
N TYR A 68 2.84 20.67 12.94
CA TYR A 68 2.03 20.54 14.15
C TYR A 68 0.59 21.08 13.91
N SER A 69 -0.17 20.46 13.01
CA SER A 69 -1.58 20.84 12.78
C SER A 69 -2.48 19.93 13.61
N GLY A 70 -2.88 20.42 14.79
CA GLY A 70 -3.59 19.70 15.82
C GLY A 70 -5.06 19.34 15.52
N GLY A 71 -5.42 18.93 14.29
CA GLY A 71 -6.84 18.63 14.06
C GLY A 71 -7.29 17.92 12.79
N SER A 72 -6.45 17.73 11.77
CA SER A 72 -6.88 16.95 10.60
C SER A 72 -5.69 16.38 9.84
N ALA A 73 -5.46 15.08 10.02
CA ALA A 73 -4.54 14.28 9.23
C ALA A 73 -5.10 14.08 7.81
N HIS A 74 -5.27 15.15 7.04
CA HIS A 74 -5.58 15.09 5.61
C HIS A 74 -4.29 14.84 4.83
N GLY A 75 -3.67 13.68 5.08
CA GLY A 75 -2.56 13.21 4.24
C GLY A 75 -3.06 13.06 2.81
N PHE A 76 -2.29 13.56 1.84
CA PHE A 76 -2.59 13.33 0.44
C PHE A 76 -2.21 11.88 0.11
N GLN A 77 -3.16 11.11 -0.41
CA GLN A 77 -2.93 9.73 -0.81
C GLN A 77 -2.87 9.63 -2.32
N LYS A 78 -1.81 9.01 -2.80
CA LYS A 78 -1.57 8.79 -4.23
C LYS A 78 -1.91 7.35 -4.57
N GLY A 79 -2.76 7.15 -5.57
CA GLY A 79 -3.07 5.81 -6.09
C GLY A 79 -1.93 5.24 -6.93
N TRP A 80 -1.78 3.91 -6.94
CA TRP A 80 -0.70 3.19 -7.62
C TRP A 80 -0.47 3.61 -9.09
N ARG A 81 -1.56 3.78 -9.84
CA ARG A 81 -1.54 4.21 -11.26
C ARG A 81 -0.93 5.60 -11.48
N TYR A 82 -0.99 6.46 -10.47
CA TYR A 82 -0.49 7.83 -10.56
C TYR A 82 0.94 7.95 -10.04
N MET A 83 1.48 6.90 -9.42
CA MET A 83 2.83 6.89 -8.87
C MET A 83 3.90 6.83 -9.98
N THR A 84 5.04 7.45 -9.72
CA THR A 84 6.26 7.26 -10.51
C THR A 84 6.84 5.87 -10.27
N SER A 85 7.72 5.39 -11.15
CA SER A 85 8.41 4.11 -10.98
C SER A 85 9.17 4.02 -9.64
N THR A 86 9.75 5.13 -9.18
CA THR A 86 10.42 5.22 -7.89
C THR A 86 9.44 5.10 -6.73
N GLU A 87 8.34 5.85 -6.74
CA GLU A 87 7.30 5.77 -5.70
C GLU A 87 6.68 4.36 -5.63
N GLN A 88 6.44 3.75 -6.79
CA GLN A 88 5.97 2.37 -6.88
C GLN A 88 6.97 1.40 -6.24
N LYS A 89 8.26 1.54 -6.56
CA LYS A 89 9.32 0.73 -5.97
C LYS A 89 9.38 0.91 -4.45
N VAL A 90 9.34 2.14 -3.96
CA VAL A 90 9.34 2.46 -2.52
C VAL A 90 8.14 1.80 -1.83
N LEU A 91 6.92 1.98 -2.36
CA LEU A 91 5.72 1.39 -1.78
C LEU A 91 5.81 -0.14 -1.70
N VAL A 92 6.32 -0.78 -2.75
CA VAL A 92 6.53 -2.23 -2.81
C VAL A 92 7.50 -2.69 -1.72
N HIS A 93 8.62 -1.99 -1.51
CA HIS A 93 9.54 -2.29 -0.40
C HIS A 93 8.92 -2.06 0.98
N MET A 94 8.12 -1.01 1.15
CA MET A 94 7.38 -0.74 2.40
C MET A 94 6.39 -1.86 2.72
N VAL A 95 5.65 -2.33 1.72
CA VAL A 95 4.72 -3.46 1.86
C VAL A 95 5.45 -4.75 2.20
N ALA A 96 6.57 -5.06 1.52
CA ALA A 96 7.38 -6.23 1.83
C ALA A 96 7.85 -6.22 3.29
N LYS A 97 8.41 -5.10 3.76
CA LYS A 97 8.84 -4.94 5.16
C LYS A 97 7.68 -5.12 6.14
N ARG A 98 6.50 -4.58 5.81
CA ARG A 98 5.31 -4.68 6.67
C ARG A 98 4.74 -6.08 6.71
N ASN A 99 4.63 -6.77 5.56
CA ASN A 99 4.14 -8.14 5.49
C ASN A 99 5.02 -9.08 6.31
N ARG A 100 6.34 -8.94 6.17
CA ARG A 100 7.32 -9.67 7.00
C ARG A 100 7.07 -9.44 8.49
N SER A 101 7.00 -8.19 8.94
CA SER A 101 6.75 -7.87 10.34
C SER A 101 5.41 -8.41 10.85
N THR A 102 4.36 -8.39 10.02
CA THR A 102 3.06 -8.97 10.36
C THR A 102 3.14 -10.49 10.48
N LYS A 103 3.87 -11.19 9.59
CA LYS A 103 4.09 -12.63 9.65
C LYS A 103 4.87 -13.04 10.90
N GLU A 104 5.98 -12.34 11.17
CA GLU A 104 6.79 -12.56 12.37
C GLU A 104 5.96 -12.40 13.66
N LEU A 105 5.10 -11.38 13.71
CA LEU A 105 4.23 -11.15 14.88
C LEU A 105 3.14 -12.21 15.04
N ALA A 106 2.61 -12.74 13.93
CA ALA A 106 1.56 -13.75 13.93
C ALA A 106 2.09 -15.19 14.02
N GLY A 107 3.41 -15.40 13.98
CA GLY A 107 4.04 -16.73 14.10
C GLY A 107 3.92 -17.60 12.85
N TYR A 108 3.82 -16.99 11.65
CA TYR A 108 3.85 -17.69 10.36
C TYR A 108 5.26 -18.04 9.92
#